data_AF-A0AAN7ZPI4-F1
#
_entry.id   AF-A0AAN7ZPI4-F1
#
_cell.length_a   1.000
_cell.length_b   1.000
_cell.length_c   1.000
_cell.angle_alpha   90.00
_cell.angle_beta   90.00
_cell.angle_gamma   90.00
#
_symmetry.space_group_name_H-M   'P 1'
#
loop_
_entity.id
_entity.type
_entity.pdbx_description
1 polymer ?
#
loop_
_entity_poly.entity_id
_entity_poly.type
_entity_poly.pdbx_seq_one_letter_code
_entity_poly.pdbx_strand_id
1 'polypeptide(L)'
;MCQEDVYNLEGDTMTGTIYNQEPTSEKAFRNFLRKAKTTPGFLPPWWTDEKTEDCVRFGLRDHSFSLAAAQEKSDIQEKWGDNQMPMKLRMLGEKVYGNTPGGTKSEAMLGMMMGTEGGTGPAHTTNLDMGSLFRGAG
;
A
#
# COMPACT_ATOMS: atom_id res chain seq x y z
N MET A 1 -2.25 2.03 3.69
CA MET A 1 -0.97 1.66 3.00
C MET A 1 -0.03 2.82 2.86
N CYS A 2 0.14 3.53 1.72
CA CYS A 2 1.21 4.56 1.65
C CYS A 2 1.10 5.63 2.76
N GLN A 3 -0.08 6.24 2.95
CA GLN A 3 -0.29 7.20 4.03
C GLN A 3 -0.19 6.57 5.44
N GLU A 4 -0.68 5.34 5.60
CA GLU A 4 -0.61 4.62 6.87
C GLU A 4 0.84 4.29 7.25
N ASP A 5 1.68 3.98 6.27
CA ASP A 5 3.12 3.73 6.45
C ASP A 5 3.86 5.04 6.75
N VAL A 6 3.53 6.17 6.08
CA VAL A 6 4.08 7.50 6.45
C VAL A 6 3.75 7.82 7.92
N TYR A 7 2.50 7.61 8.31
CA TYR A 7 2.06 7.84 9.69
C TYR A 7 2.80 6.93 10.69
N ASN A 8 2.89 5.62 10.40
CA ASN A 8 3.47 4.65 11.33
C ASN A 8 5.02 4.68 11.38
N LEU A 9 5.69 4.98 10.25
CA LEU A 9 7.16 4.90 10.14
C LEU A 9 7.84 6.26 10.32
N GLU A 10 7.21 7.34 9.85
CA GLU A 10 7.80 8.67 9.83
C GLU A 10 7.13 9.61 10.85
N GLY A 11 5.96 9.23 11.38
CA GLY A 11 5.16 10.08 12.27
C GLY A 11 4.56 11.30 11.59
N ASP A 12 4.61 11.35 10.25
CA ASP A 12 4.11 12.45 9.43
C ASP A 12 2.70 12.16 8.90
N THR A 13 1.97 13.21 8.54
CA THR A 13 0.61 13.11 8.01
C THR A 13 0.50 13.87 6.70
N MET A 14 0.08 13.20 5.61
CA MET A 14 -0.10 13.93 4.36
C MET A 14 -1.32 14.85 4.46
N THR A 15 -1.13 16.10 4.03
CA THR A 15 -2.21 17.08 3.94
C THR A 15 -3.34 16.58 3.03
N GLY A 16 -4.59 16.83 3.43
CA GLY A 16 -5.76 16.40 2.67
C GLY A 16 -6.15 14.93 2.90
N THR A 17 -5.64 14.30 3.97
CA THR A 17 -6.01 12.96 4.43
C THR A 17 -6.70 13.00 5.79
N ILE A 18 -7.46 11.95 6.11
CA ILE A 18 -8.05 11.75 7.45
C ILE A 18 -7.01 11.70 8.57
N TYR A 19 -5.77 11.33 8.26
CA TYR A 19 -4.66 11.30 9.21
C TYR A 19 -4.22 12.73 9.61
N ASN A 20 -4.49 13.72 8.77
CA ASN A 20 -4.25 15.14 9.05
C ASN A 20 -5.57 15.88 9.40
N GLN A 21 -6.46 15.22 10.14
CA GLN A 21 -7.73 15.77 10.68
C GLN A 21 -8.74 16.25 9.62
N GLU A 22 -8.59 15.87 8.36
CA GLU A 22 -9.60 16.15 7.34
C GLU A 22 -10.76 15.14 7.43
N PRO A 23 -12.00 15.52 7.08
CA PRO A 23 -13.14 14.61 7.15
C PRO A 23 -13.03 13.43 6.16
N THR A 24 -12.32 13.61 5.05
CA THR A 24 -12.07 12.56 4.07
C THR A 24 -10.68 12.73 3.44
N SER A 25 -10.15 11.64 2.90
CA SER A 25 -8.91 11.62 2.13
C SER A 25 -9.10 11.94 0.64
N GLU A 26 -10.24 12.54 0.27
CA GLU A 26 -10.58 12.84 -1.12
C GLU A 26 -9.54 13.76 -1.77
N LYS A 27 -9.13 14.83 -1.08
CA LYS A 27 -8.15 15.79 -1.59
C LYS A 27 -6.82 15.12 -1.92
N ALA A 28 -6.32 14.29 -1.02
CA ALA A 28 -5.10 13.53 -1.23
C ALA A 28 -5.25 12.51 -2.36
N PHE A 29 -6.38 11.81 -2.44
CA PHE A 29 -6.63 10.84 -3.51
C PHE A 29 -6.75 11.48 -4.90
N ARG A 30 -7.38 12.66 -5.01
CA ARG A 30 -7.40 13.43 -6.25
C ARG A 30 -6.00 13.87 -6.67
N ASN A 31 -5.16 14.28 -5.71
CA ASN A 31 -3.76 14.60 -5.98
C ASN A 31 -2.96 13.39 -6.46
N PHE A 32 -3.20 12.20 -5.87
CA PHE A 32 -2.64 10.94 -6.34
C PHE A 32 -3.02 10.68 -7.80
N LEU A 33 -4.32 10.73 -8.14
CA LEU A 33 -4.79 10.49 -9.51
C LEU A 33 -4.24 11.51 -10.52
N ARG A 34 -4.11 12.78 -10.11
CA ARG A 34 -3.49 13.81 -10.93
C ARG A 34 -2.02 13.49 -11.25
N LYS A 35 -1.25 13.04 -10.24
CA LYS A 35 0.15 12.60 -10.45
C LYS A 35 0.20 11.34 -11.32
N ALA A 36 -0.66 10.36 -11.04
CA ALA A 36 -0.77 9.12 -11.82
C ALA A 36 -1.04 9.38 -13.31
N LYS A 37 -1.88 10.36 -13.66
CA LYS A 37 -2.10 10.79 -15.06
C LYS A 37 -0.84 11.31 -15.74
N THR A 38 0.05 11.96 -14.99
CA THR A 38 1.32 12.47 -15.52
C THR A 38 2.42 11.41 -15.56
N THR A 39 2.22 10.25 -14.93
CA THR A 39 3.17 9.14 -14.92
C THR A 39 3.00 8.27 -16.19
N PRO A 40 3.98 8.22 -17.11
CA PRO A 40 3.86 7.45 -18.34
C PRO A 40 3.58 5.97 -18.09
N GLY A 41 2.60 5.41 -18.81
CA GLY A 41 2.24 4.00 -18.72
C GLY A 41 1.62 3.57 -17.39
N PHE A 42 1.18 4.50 -16.55
CA PHE A 42 0.56 4.18 -15.26
C PHE A 42 -0.96 4.02 -15.38
N LEU A 43 -1.64 5.02 -15.94
CA LEU A 43 -3.07 4.92 -16.22
C LEU A 43 -3.30 4.36 -17.63
N PRO A 44 -4.33 3.53 -17.81
CA PRO A 44 -4.65 2.97 -19.11
C PRO A 44 -5.12 4.06 -20.09
N PRO A 45 -4.97 3.87 -21.42
CA PRO A 45 -5.34 4.88 -22.42
C PRO A 45 -6.82 5.30 -22.41
N TRP A 46 -7.69 4.47 -21.83
CA TRP A 46 -9.12 4.76 -21.67
C TRP A 46 -9.43 5.62 -20.43
N TRP A 47 -8.43 5.98 -19.63
CA TRP A 47 -8.64 6.77 -18.42
C TRP A 47 -8.93 8.23 -18.74
N THR A 48 -10.11 8.70 -18.36
CA THR A 48 -10.57 10.08 -18.59
C THR A 48 -10.78 10.83 -17.26
N ASP A 49 -11.05 12.14 -17.36
CA ASP A 49 -11.48 12.94 -16.21
C ASP A 49 -12.79 12.42 -15.63
N GLU A 50 -13.73 11.97 -16.46
CA GLU A 50 -14.97 11.32 -16.01
C GLU A 50 -14.68 10.06 -15.18
N LYS A 51 -13.74 9.21 -15.61
CA LYS A 51 -13.32 8.03 -14.84
C LYS A 51 -12.65 8.38 -13.51
N THR A 52 -12.02 9.56 -13.44
CA THR A 52 -11.46 10.07 -12.19
C THR A 52 -12.60 10.41 -11.22
N GLU A 53 -13.63 11.11 -11.69
CA GLU A 53 -14.79 11.46 -10.85
C GLU A 53 -15.60 10.23 -10.42
N ASP A 54 -15.80 9.26 -11.31
CA ASP A 54 -16.44 7.99 -10.97
C ASP A 54 -15.67 7.25 -9.88
N CYS A 55 -14.34 7.18 -10.01
CA CYS A 55 -13.46 6.51 -9.04
C CYS A 55 -13.48 7.20 -7.67
N VAL A 56 -13.41 8.54 -7.64
CA VAL A 56 -13.50 9.30 -6.37
C VAL A 56 -14.86 9.09 -5.72
N ARG A 57 -15.95 9.16 -6.49
CA ARG A 57 -17.31 8.95 -5.98
C ARG A 57 -17.52 7.54 -5.46
N PHE A 58 -16.94 6.55 -6.12
CA PHE A 58 -16.92 5.17 -5.64
C PHE A 58 -16.23 5.08 -4.28
N GLY A 59 -15.02 5.66 -4.14
CA GLY A 59 -14.29 5.67 -2.88
C GLY A 59 -14.97 6.44 -1.74
N LEU A 60 -15.87 7.38 -2.02
CA LEU A 60 -16.65 8.07 -0.99
C LEU A 60 -17.89 7.30 -0.53
N ARG A 61 -18.40 6.38 -1.36
CA ARG A 61 -19.63 5.63 -1.09
C ARG A 61 -19.38 4.21 -0.61
N ASP A 62 -18.28 3.61 -1.06
CA ASP A 62 -17.94 2.24 -0.72
C ASP A 62 -17.45 2.15 0.73
N HIS A 63 -17.97 1.15 1.45
CA HIS A 63 -17.59 0.93 2.85
C HIS A 63 -16.28 0.14 2.99
N SER A 64 -15.89 -0.62 1.96
CA SER A 64 -14.68 -1.45 2.00
C SER A 64 -13.41 -0.68 1.65
N PHE A 65 -13.48 0.30 0.75
CA PHE A 65 -12.35 1.16 0.38
C PHE A 65 -12.70 2.63 0.55
N SER A 66 -13.27 2.95 1.71
CA SER A 66 -13.75 4.29 1.98
C SER A 66 -12.60 5.28 2.13
N LEU A 67 -12.68 6.39 1.41
CA LEU A 67 -11.78 7.54 1.59
C LEU A 67 -11.99 8.24 2.93
N ALA A 68 -13.09 7.96 3.62
CA ALA A 68 -13.43 8.52 4.93
C ALA A 68 -12.97 7.63 6.11
N ALA A 69 -12.41 6.46 5.85
CA ALA A 69 -11.97 5.53 6.89
C ALA A 69 -10.51 5.12 6.69
N ALA A 70 -9.81 4.90 7.79
CA ALA A 70 -8.52 4.23 7.75
C ALA A 70 -8.71 2.79 7.27
N GLN A 71 -7.71 2.26 6.57
CA GLN A 71 -7.69 0.87 6.11
C GLN A 71 -6.50 0.22 6.76
N GLU A 72 -6.72 -0.86 7.49
CA GLU A 72 -5.62 -1.62 8.07
C GLU A 72 -5.07 -2.64 7.08
N LYS A 73 -3.83 -3.07 7.33
CA LYS A 73 -3.18 -4.12 6.54
C LYS A 73 -4.04 -5.38 6.41
N SER A 74 -4.66 -5.84 7.49
CA SER A 74 -5.50 -7.05 7.51
C SER A 74 -6.73 -6.90 6.61
N ASP A 75 -7.40 -5.75 6.66
CA ASP A 75 -8.59 -5.47 5.86
C ASP A 75 -8.29 -5.61 4.37
N ILE A 76 -7.12 -5.12 3.96
CA ILE A 76 -6.66 -5.16 2.57
C ILE A 76 -6.31 -6.58 2.14
N GLN A 77 -5.61 -7.34 2.99
CA GLN A 77 -5.27 -8.73 2.69
C GLN A 77 -6.52 -9.61 2.57
N GLU A 78 -7.44 -9.48 3.52
CA GLU A 78 -8.70 -10.23 3.53
C GLU A 78 -9.55 -9.88 2.30
N LYS A 79 -9.72 -8.60 2.01
CA LYS A 79 -10.58 -8.14 0.92
C LYS A 79 -10.09 -8.57 -0.46
N TRP A 80 -8.78 -8.59 -0.67
CA TRP A 80 -8.17 -8.98 -1.94
C TRP A 80 -7.81 -10.47 -2.03
N GLY A 81 -7.86 -11.20 -0.91
CA GLY A 81 -7.40 -12.59 -0.84
C GLY A 81 -5.91 -12.73 -1.17
N ASP A 82 -5.13 -11.67 -1.03
CA ASP A 82 -3.72 -11.60 -1.43
C ASP A 82 -2.87 -10.97 -0.32
N ASN A 83 -2.04 -11.80 0.30
CA ASN A 83 -1.14 -11.41 1.37
C ASN A 83 -0.09 -10.37 0.94
N GLN A 84 0.21 -10.27 -0.35
CA GLN A 84 1.15 -9.32 -0.92
C GLN A 84 0.48 -8.01 -1.37
N MET A 85 -0.84 -7.91 -1.34
CA MET A 85 -1.56 -6.69 -1.76
C MET A 85 -1.13 -5.42 -1.00
N PRO A 86 -0.92 -5.45 0.33
CA PRO A 86 -0.23 -4.38 1.07
C PRO A 86 1.01 -3.83 0.38
N MET A 87 1.89 -4.71 -0.06
CA MET A 87 3.15 -4.33 -0.67
C MET A 87 2.92 -3.79 -2.07
N LYS A 88 2.07 -4.44 -2.87
CA LYS A 88 1.68 -3.96 -4.22
C LYS A 88 1.13 -2.53 -4.17
N LEU A 89 0.37 -2.18 -3.14
CA LEU A 89 -0.13 -0.82 -2.94
C LEU A 89 0.95 0.20 -2.54
N ARG A 90 1.93 -0.20 -1.72
CA ARG A 90 3.10 0.66 -1.40
C ARG A 90 3.89 1.00 -2.65
N MET A 91 4.20 -0.03 -3.40
CA MET A 91 4.83 0.01 -4.70
C MET A 91 4.12 0.90 -5.71
N LEU A 92 2.80 0.77 -5.80
CA LEU A 92 1.95 1.64 -6.61
C LEU A 92 2.07 3.11 -6.18
N GLY A 93 2.08 3.36 -4.86
CA GLY A 93 2.30 4.67 -4.28
C GLY A 93 3.65 5.27 -4.66
N GLU A 94 4.73 4.50 -4.52
CA GLU A 94 6.08 4.93 -4.87
C GLU A 94 6.21 5.29 -6.36
N LYS A 95 5.62 4.50 -7.26
CA LYS A 95 5.66 4.81 -8.70
C LYS A 95 5.00 6.15 -9.04
N VAL A 96 4.04 6.61 -8.25
CA VAL A 96 3.33 7.88 -8.44
C VAL A 96 3.98 9.04 -7.70
N TYR A 97 4.49 8.80 -6.48
CA TYR A 97 5.07 9.85 -5.64
C TYR A 97 6.60 9.99 -5.80
N GLY A 98 7.28 8.98 -6.33
CA GLY A 98 8.73 8.91 -6.47
C GLY A 98 9.48 8.61 -5.17
N ASN A 99 8.77 8.34 -4.07
CA ASN A 99 9.36 8.02 -2.77
C ASN A 99 8.55 6.95 -2.03
N THR A 100 9.22 6.19 -1.16
CA THR A 100 8.63 5.17 -0.28
C THR A 100 8.84 5.58 1.16
N PRO A 101 7.81 5.43 2.02
CA PRO A 101 8.00 5.60 3.46
C PRO A 101 9.07 4.64 3.98
N GLY A 102 10.07 5.15 4.70
CA GLY A 102 11.19 4.34 5.23
C GLY A 102 12.32 4.02 4.25
N GLY A 103 12.37 4.65 3.07
CA GLY A 103 13.58 4.74 2.22
C GLY A 103 13.99 3.47 1.45
N THR A 104 13.26 2.36 1.58
CA THR A 104 13.55 1.14 0.81
C THR A 104 12.88 1.21 -0.56
N LYS A 105 13.67 1.30 -1.64
CA LYS A 105 13.15 1.40 -3.02
C LYS A 105 12.34 0.16 -3.40
N SER A 106 11.16 0.37 -3.98
CA SER A 106 10.26 -0.68 -4.47
C SER A 106 10.89 -1.62 -5.50
N GLU A 107 11.86 -1.15 -6.28
CA GLU A 107 12.56 -1.96 -7.30
C GLU A 107 13.34 -3.13 -6.69
N ALA A 108 14.00 -2.90 -5.54
CA ALA A 108 14.72 -3.97 -4.85
C ALA A 108 13.74 -5.01 -4.28
N MET A 109 12.61 -4.56 -3.76
CA MET A 109 11.55 -5.44 -3.27
C MET A 109 10.83 -6.19 -4.40
N LEU A 110 10.62 -5.57 -5.58
CA LEU A 110 10.13 -6.25 -6.78
C LEU A 110 11.05 -7.38 -7.22
N GLY A 111 12.36 -7.12 -7.23
CA GLY A 111 13.34 -8.14 -7.55
C GLY A 111 13.24 -9.33 -6.60
N MET A 112 13.06 -9.08 -5.30
CA MET A 112 12.83 -10.13 -4.32
C MET A 112 11.52 -10.87 -4.55
N MET A 113 10.41 -10.18 -4.87
CA MET A 113 9.12 -10.82 -5.14
C MET A 113 9.13 -11.68 -6.41
N MET A 114 9.70 -11.18 -7.50
CA MET A 114 9.87 -11.95 -8.74
C MET A 114 10.75 -13.18 -8.51
N GLY A 115 11.80 -13.04 -7.68
CA GLY A 115 12.63 -14.17 -7.27
C GLY A 115 11.83 -15.22 -6.48
N THR A 116 11.00 -14.80 -5.53
CA THR A 116 10.17 -15.71 -4.72
C THR A 116 9.09 -16.41 -5.56
N GLU A 117 8.44 -15.72 -6.50
CA GLU A 117 7.47 -16.32 -7.44
C GLU A 117 8.15 -17.26 -8.47
N GLY A 118 9.36 -16.94 -8.91
CA GLY A 118 10.18 -17.78 -9.80
C GLY A 118 10.90 -18.96 -9.12
N GLY A 119 10.74 -19.11 -7.80
CA GLY A 119 11.39 -20.18 -7.01
C GLY A 119 12.88 -19.98 -6.74
N THR A 120 13.42 -18.78 -6.97
CA THR A 120 14.85 -18.43 -6.81
C THR A 120 15.12 -17.41 -5.68
N GLY A 121 14.08 -17.00 -4.94
CA GLY A 121 14.20 -16.10 -3.79
C GLY A 121 14.63 -16.85 -2.52
N PRO A 122 15.22 -16.17 -1.52
CA PRO A 122 15.54 -16.79 -0.24
C PRO A 122 14.24 -17.37 0.33
N ALA A 123 14.24 -18.68 0.57
CA ALA A 123 13.12 -19.38 1.18
C ALA A 123 12.68 -18.60 2.43
N HIS A 124 11.40 -18.30 2.53
CA HIS A 124 10.77 -17.98 3.80
C HIS A 124 11.23 -19.06 4.80
N THR A 125 12.08 -18.70 5.76
CA THR A 125 12.31 -19.52 6.94
C THR A 125 11.03 -19.47 7.77
N THR A 126 10.05 -20.27 7.37
CA THR A 126 8.88 -20.55 8.18
C THR A 126 9.36 -21.27 9.44
N ASN A 127 9.06 -20.67 10.59
CA ASN A 127 9.05 -21.26 11.92
C ASN A 127 10.41 -21.76 12.45
N LEU A 128 11.18 -20.85 13.06
CA LEU A 128 12.02 -21.24 14.20
C LEU A 128 11.08 -21.54 15.37
N ASP A 129 10.74 -22.82 15.52
CA ASP A 129 10.09 -23.35 16.72
C ASP A 129 11.04 -23.14 17.93
N MET A 130 10.78 -22.08 18.70
CA MET A 130 11.46 -21.75 19.95
C MET A 130 10.91 -22.58 21.14
N GLY A 131 10.29 -23.73 20.89
CA GLY A 131 9.72 -24.61 21.91
C GLY A 131 10.69 -25.57 22.62
N SER A 132 11.95 -25.72 22.17
CA SER A 132 12.87 -26.72 22.74
C SER A 132 14.10 -26.18 23.49
N LEU A 133 14.25 -24.86 23.63
CA LEU A 133 15.43 -24.26 24.28
C LEU A 133 15.34 -24.07 25.81
N PHE A 134 14.24 -24.47 26.46
CA PHE A 134 14.11 -24.44 27.93
C PHE A 134 13.54 -25.73 28.51
N ARG A 135 14.20 -26.87 28.27
CA ARG A 135 14.03 -28.05 29.14
C ARG A 135 15.34 -28.83 29.27
N GLY A 136 16.18 -28.35 30.17
CA GLY A 136 17.48 -28.96 30.47
C GLY A 136 18.18 -28.25 31.63
N ALA A 137 17.50 -28.09 32.76
CA ALA A 137 18.11 -27.79 34.05
C ALA A 137 17.15 -28.24 35.16
N GLY A 138 17.48 -29.37 35.78
CA GLY A 138 16.70 -30.04 36.83
C GLY A 138 17.10 -31.49 36.92
#